data_AF-A0A941G7D9-F1
#
_entry.id   AF-A0A941G7D9-F1
#
_cell.length_a   1.000
_cell.length_b   1.000
_cell.length_c   1.000
_cell.angle_alpha   90.00
_cell.angle_beta   90.00
_cell.angle_gamma   90.00
#
_symmetry.space_group_name_H-M   'P 1'
#
loop_
_entity.id
_entity.type
_entity.pdbx_description
1 polymer ?
#
loop_
_entity_poly.entity_id
_entity_poly.type
_entity_poly.pdbx_seq_one_letter_code
_entity_poly.pdbx_strand_id
1 'polypeptide(L)'
;MEASLESGAKPGKVGKKKAGRAPKVKRKLRLRDARVGTMLLWVMAFFAVLIAAVGGLAAFFLQHNFESIREVNALTDRSKQVDVINSDMLRARVSLMVAARHLQESGWGSGENSARDAAAALKGATDLLTGVRARFADFQKNMLQDDTGRQLSMNLVRRYRSYIDDGVDTMVEALRSEDYSTFYMVNNEYGTPRSAAFIEAIGEFSKYIGDQQQATIEQADANFNRAMIAVAVAIGLALVLMVLARVVFGRLVVRPLVEAGQHFDKIAAGDLTARVEVRSHNEIGQLFAALKRMQESLTRTVSTVRRGVDEITVGSREISAGNTDLSSRTEEQAASLEETAASMEELASTVKQNADNARQANQLAASASDVAERGGSAVSEVVATMQGISASSRKISEIVSVIDGIAFQTNILALNAAVEAAR
;
A
#
# COMPACT_ATOMS: atom_id res chain seq x y z
N MET A 1 -60.34 54.32 -2.56
CA MET A 1 -59.17 55.17 -2.90
C MET A 1 -58.04 54.78 -1.97
N GLU A 2 -56.90 54.52 -2.59
CA GLU A 2 -55.68 53.96 -2.00
C GLU A 2 -55.08 54.82 -0.87
N ALA A 3 -54.35 54.16 0.03
CA ALA A 3 -52.90 54.36 0.25
C ALA A 3 -52.50 54.10 1.73
N SER A 4 -52.15 52.84 2.01
CA SER A 4 -50.75 52.42 2.24
C SER A 4 -49.82 53.20 3.20
N LEU A 5 -49.35 52.44 4.20
CA LEU A 5 -47.95 52.30 4.69
C LEU A 5 -47.38 53.48 5.54
N GLU A 6 -46.56 53.32 6.59
CA GLU A 6 -45.81 52.18 7.14
C GLU A 6 -45.36 52.58 8.56
N SER A 7 -45.51 51.69 9.56
CA SER A 7 -45.07 51.96 10.94
C SER A 7 -43.62 51.54 11.16
N GLY A 8 -42.77 52.48 11.58
CA GLY A 8 -41.39 52.20 11.97
C GLY A 8 -41.28 51.62 13.39
N ALA A 9 -40.99 50.32 13.50
CA ALA A 9 -40.57 49.67 14.74
C ALA A 9 -39.14 49.12 14.58
N LYS A 10 -38.19 49.64 15.37
CA LYS A 10 -36.80 49.15 15.44
C LYS A 10 -36.73 47.84 16.24
N PRO A 11 -36.07 46.77 15.75
CA PRO A 11 -35.83 45.59 16.57
C PRO A 11 -34.53 45.72 17.39
N GLY A 12 -34.58 45.19 18.62
CA GLY A 12 -33.49 45.23 19.60
C GLY A 12 -32.22 44.48 19.18
N LYS A 13 -31.08 45.00 19.64
CA LYS A 13 -29.75 44.38 19.49
C LYS A 13 -29.67 43.10 20.33
N VAL A 14 -29.75 41.94 19.69
CA VAL A 14 -29.38 40.65 20.29
C VAL A 14 -27.86 40.51 20.27
N GLY A 15 -27.24 40.44 21.45
CA GLY A 15 -25.81 40.23 21.62
C GLY A 15 -25.36 38.87 21.07
N LYS A 16 -24.50 38.90 20.04
CA LYS A 16 -23.80 37.71 19.53
C LYS A 16 -22.86 37.17 20.61
N LYS A 17 -23.24 36.08 21.29
CA LYS A 17 -22.31 35.24 22.06
C LYS A 17 -21.21 34.74 21.12
N LYS A 18 -19.96 35.15 21.38
CA LYS A 18 -18.77 34.64 20.70
C LYS A 18 -18.68 33.13 20.96
N ALA A 19 -18.86 32.33 19.91
CA ALA A 19 -18.55 30.90 19.94
C ALA A 19 -17.06 30.73 20.29
N GLY A 20 -16.78 30.12 21.44
CA GLY A 20 -15.42 29.74 21.83
C GLY A 20 -14.86 28.81 20.76
N ARG A 21 -13.75 29.21 20.12
CA ARG A 21 -12.97 28.33 19.26
C ARG A 21 -12.50 27.13 20.09
N ALA A 22 -12.86 25.93 19.67
CA ALA A 22 -12.34 24.69 20.24
C ALA A 22 -10.80 24.73 20.28
N PRO A 23 -10.16 24.22 21.35
CA PRO A 23 -8.71 24.24 21.46
C PRO A 23 -8.10 23.45 20.30
N LYS A 24 -7.26 24.10 19.49
CA LYS A 24 -6.45 23.43 18.46
C LYS A 24 -5.53 22.45 19.17
N VAL A 25 -5.90 21.18 19.20
CA VAL A 25 -5.04 20.09 19.64
C VAL A 25 -3.80 20.12 18.75
N LYS A 26 -2.67 20.59 19.28
CA LYS A 26 -1.36 20.45 18.63
C LYS A 26 -1.11 18.95 18.46
N ARG A 27 -1.44 18.40 17.29
CA ARG A 27 -1.05 17.04 16.91
C ARG A 27 0.47 16.99 16.98
N LYS A 28 1.01 16.39 18.04
CA LYS A 28 2.41 15.95 18.05
C LYS A 28 2.56 15.02 16.85
N LEU A 29 3.31 15.45 15.84
CA LEU A 29 3.65 14.65 14.66
C LEU A 29 4.41 13.42 15.14
N ARG A 30 3.68 12.35 15.45
CA ARG A 30 4.28 11.03 15.68
C ARG A 30 4.63 10.50 14.30
N LEU A 31 5.91 10.21 14.06
CA LEU A 31 6.41 9.61 12.81
C LEU A 31 5.53 8.42 12.36
N ARG A 32 4.96 7.68 13.32
CA ARG A 32 4.07 6.55 13.08
C ARG A 32 2.77 6.87 12.32
N ASP A 33 2.28 8.10 12.38
CA ASP A 33 1.05 8.54 11.70
C ASP A 33 1.32 9.23 10.34
N ALA A 34 2.59 9.41 9.97
CA ALA A 34 2.91 9.98 8.67
C ALA A 34 2.59 8.98 7.55
N ARG A 35 2.13 9.52 6.42
CA ARG A 35 1.81 8.75 5.23
C ARG A 35 3.09 8.19 4.61
N VAL A 36 3.03 6.95 4.13
CA VAL A 36 4.21 6.28 3.54
C VAL A 36 4.76 7.10 2.37
N GLY A 37 3.87 7.62 1.51
CA GLY A 37 4.24 8.49 0.40
C GLY A 37 4.92 9.79 0.86
N THR A 38 4.46 10.41 1.95
CA THR A 38 5.10 11.63 2.49
C THR A 38 6.49 11.35 3.06
N MET A 39 6.71 10.20 3.70
CA MET A 39 8.04 9.82 4.17
C MET A 39 9.02 9.60 3.02
N LEU A 40 8.57 8.90 1.97
CA LEU A 40 9.37 8.68 0.76
C LEU A 40 9.76 10.01 0.12
N LEU A 41 8.80 10.93 0.02
CA LEU A 41 9.06 12.27 -0.52
C LEU A 41 10.08 13.04 0.33
N TRP A 42 10.00 12.99 1.67
CA TRP A 42 11.00 13.63 2.53
C TRP A 42 12.40 13.05 2.35
N VAL A 43 12.53 11.73 2.25
CA VAL A 43 13.84 11.09 2.01
C VAL A 43 14.38 11.49 0.64
N MET A 44 13.57 11.41 -0.41
CA MET A 44 13.97 11.81 -1.77
C MET A 44 14.32 13.29 -1.85
N ALA A 45 13.54 14.17 -1.22
CA ALA A 45 13.80 15.61 -1.16
C ALA A 45 15.11 15.90 -0.43
N PHE A 46 15.38 15.19 0.67
CA PHE A 46 16.65 15.33 1.37
C PHE A 46 17.83 14.91 0.48
N PHE A 47 17.74 13.75 -0.19
CA PHE A 47 18.79 13.32 -1.12
C PHE A 47 18.97 14.30 -2.28
N ALA A 48 17.88 14.85 -2.84
CA ALA A 48 17.95 15.84 -3.90
C ALA A 48 18.64 17.14 -3.45
N VAL A 49 18.30 17.64 -2.26
CA VAL A 49 18.96 18.81 -1.65
C VAL A 49 20.44 18.53 -1.39
N LEU A 50 20.77 17.34 -0.89
CA LEU A 50 22.15 16.94 -0.65
C LEU A 50 22.96 16.90 -1.96
N ILE A 51 22.41 16.29 -3.01
CA ILE A 51 23.06 16.23 -4.34
C ILE A 51 23.25 17.63 -4.90
N ALA A 52 22.23 18.50 -4.82
CA ALA A 52 22.33 19.88 -5.27
C ALA A 52 23.38 20.67 -4.47
N ALA A 53 23.44 20.47 -3.15
CA ALA A 53 24.43 21.10 -2.29
C ALA A 53 25.86 20.64 -2.61
N VAL A 54 26.07 19.33 -2.82
CA VAL A 54 27.38 18.79 -3.22
C VAL A 54 27.79 19.30 -4.60
N GLY A 55 26.87 19.29 -5.57
CA GLY A 55 27.12 19.83 -6.90
C GLY A 55 27.44 21.33 -6.89
N GLY A 56 26.72 22.11 -6.08
CA GLY A 56 26.97 23.53 -5.89
C GLY A 56 28.33 23.81 -5.23
N LEU A 57 28.67 23.06 -4.17
CA LEU A 57 29.99 23.14 -3.54
C LEU A 57 31.11 22.77 -4.51
N ALA A 58 30.94 21.69 -5.28
CA ALA A 58 31.93 21.27 -6.28
C ALA A 58 32.15 22.37 -7.34
N ALA A 59 31.07 22.96 -7.86
CA ALA A 59 31.16 24.07 -8.81
C ALA A 59 31.87 25.29 -8.20
N PHE A 60 31.53 25.66 -6.97
CA PHE A 60 32.15 26.76 -6.24
C PHE A 60 33.66 26.56 -6.05
N PHE A 61 34.09 25.39 -5.56
CA PHE A 61 35.51 25.09 -5.35
C PHE A 61 36.29 24.98 -6.67
N LEU A 62 35.72 24.37 -7.71
CA LEU A 62 36.35 24.29 -9.02
C LEU A 62 36.54 25.68 -9.65
N GLN A 63 35.54 26.56 -9.54
CA GLN A 63 35.66 27.92 -10.03
C GLN A 63 36.77 28.69 -9.30
N HIS A 64 36.82 28.60 -7.97
CA HIS A 64 37.83 29.30 -7.19
C HIS A 64 39.26 28.78 -7.44
N ASN A 65 39.41 27.46 -7.64
CA ASN A 65 40.68 26.86 -8.05
C ASN A 65 41.10 27.33 -9.45
N PHE A 66 40.16 27.41 -10.39
CA PHE A 66 40.43 27.91 -11.75
C PHE A 66 40.84 29.40 -11.76
N GLU A 67 40.23 30.23 -10.92
CA GLU A 67 40.64 31.62 -10.71
C GLU A 67 42.07 31.70 -10.14
N SER A 68 42.40 30.88 -9.15
CA SER A 68 43.74 30.79 -8.56
C SER A 68 44.80 30.40 -9.61
N ILE A 69 44.50 29.44 -10.49
CA ILE A 69 45.40 29.05 -11.59
C ILE A 69 45.60 30.21 -12.58
N ARG A 70 44.54 30.95 -12.92
CA ARG A 70 44.64 32.12 -13.80
C ARG A 70 45.52 33.21 -13.19
N GLU A 71 45.40 33.44 -11.88
CA GLU A 71 46.23 34.39 -11.15
C GLU A 71 47.71 33.98 -11.16
N VAL A 72 48.02 32.71 -10.84
CA VAL A 72 49.38 32.17 -10.89
C VAL A 72 49.99 32.29 -12.29
N ASN A 73 49.21 31.99 -13.33
CA ASN A 73 49.66 32.15 -14.72
C ASN A 73 49.93 33.62 -15.06
N ALA A 74 49.05 34.54 -14.68
CA ALA A 74 49.24 35.97 -14.91
C ALA A 74 50.49 36.52 -14.19
N LEU A 75 50.72 36.08 -12.94
CA LEU A 75 51.94 36.36 -12.19
C LEU A 75 53.19 35.78 -12.88
N THR A 76 53.10 34.55 -13.39
CA THR A 76 54.19 33.87 -14.11
C THR A 76 54.57 34.63 -15.37
N ASP A 77 53.58 35.06 -16.15
CA ASP A 77 53.82 35.82 -17.39
C ASP A 77 54.47 37.17 -17.11
N ARG A 78 54.09 37.84 -16.00
CA ARG A 78 54.73 39.09 -15.56
C ARG A 78 56.20 38.90 -15.17
N SER A 79 56.52 37.88 -14.37
CA SER A 79 57.91 37.56 -14.03
C SER A 79 58.73 37.28 -15.29
N LYS A 80 58.21 36.43 -16.18
CA LYS A 80 58.86 36.12 -17.47
C LYS A 80 59.06 37.35 -18.34
N GLN A 81 58.10 38.27 -18.40
CA GLN A 81 58.20 39.49 -19.18
C GLN A 81 59.40 40.34 -18.73
N VAL A 82 59.58 40.50 -17.42
CA VAL A 82 60.69 41.26 -16.83
C VAL A 82 62.04 40.55 -17.06
N ASP A 83 62.09 39.23 -16.94
CA ASP A 83 63.30 38.45 -17.22
C ASP A 83 63.71 38.53 -18.71
N VAL A 84 62.74 38.50 -19.62
CA VAL A 84 62.99 38.69 -21.07
C VAL A 84 63.53 40.09 -21.33
N ILE A 85 62.92 41.13 -20.73
CA ILE A 85 63.42 42.52 -20.82
C ILE A 85 64.88 42.59 -20.37
N ASN A 86 65.22 41.97 -19.23
CA ASN A 86 66.59 41.93 -18.73
C ASN A 86 67.54 41.24 -19.73
N SER A 87 67.15 40.06 -20.21
CA SER A 87 67.99 39.29 -21.13
C SER A 87 68.25 40.02 -22.45
N ASP A 88 67.23 40.67 -23.02
CA ASP A 88 67.35 41.44 -24.26
C ASP A 88 68.14 42.74 -24.04
N MET A 89 68.01 43.36 -22.88
CA MET A 89 68.81 44.53 -22.50
C MET A 89 70.31 44.19 -22.39
N LEU A 90 70.63 43.07 -21.74
CA LEU A 90 72.01 42.59 -21.64
C LEU A 90 72.57 42.24 -23.02
N ARG A 91 71.78 41.54 -23.86
CA ARG A 91 72.17 41.24 -25.25
C ARG A 91 72.38 42.50 -26.07
N ALA A 92 71.50 43.50 -25.94
CA ALA A 92 71.64 44.78 -26.62
C ALA A 92 72.94 45.48 -26.21
N ARG A 93 73.21 45.56 -24.90
CA ARG A 93 74.45 46.16 -24.38
C ARG A 93 75.70 45.42 -24.84
N VAL A 94 75.69 44.08 -24.83
CA VAL A 94 76.80 43.27 -25.38
C VAL A 94 76.98 43.54 -26.87
N SER A 95 75.89 43.60 -27.63
CA SER A 95 75.93 43.93 -29.06
C SER A 95 76.47 45.34 -29.32
N LEU A 96 76.19 46.32 -28.45
CA LEU A 96 76.81 47.65 -28.51
C LEU A 96 78.32 47.60 -28.25
N MET A 97 78.78 46.82 -27.27
CA MET A 97 80.22 46.65 -27.03
C MET A 97 80.94 45.98 -28.22
N VAL A 98 80.29 45.00 -28.87
CA VAL A 98 80.79 44.38 -30.10
C VAL A 98 80.82 45.39 -31.26
N ALA A 99 79.77 46.19 -31.41
CA ALA A 99 79.73 47.26 -32.42
C ALA A 99 80.85 48.29 -32.19
N ALA A 100 81.06 48.73 -30.95
CA ALA A 100 82.13 49.65 -30.57
C ALA A 100 83.51 49.12 -30.96
N ARG A 101 83.76 47.84 -30.67
CA ARG A 101 85.00 47.16 -31.03
C ARG A 101 85.22 47.12 -32.55
N HIS A 102 84.22 46.71 -33.32
CA HIS A 102 84.34 46.63 -34.77
C HIS A 102 84.49 48.00 -35.44
N LEU A 103 83.80 49.02 -34.93
CA LEU A 103 83.96 50.41 -35.38
C LEU A 103 85.39 50.91 -35.09
N GLN A 104 85.90 50.65 -33.89
CA GLN A 104 87.27 50.97 -33.52
C GLN A 104 88.28 50.24 -34.43
N GLU A 105 88.12 48.93 -34.68
CA GLU A 105 88.99 48.16 -35.58
C GLU A 105 88.96 48.69 -37.02
N SER A 106 87.78 49.08 -37.53
CA SER A 106 87.62 49.63 -38.88
C SER A 106 88.41 50.92 -39.11
N GLY A 107 88.54 51.77 -38.08
CA GLY A 107 89.35 52.99 -38.13
C GLY A 107 90.87 52.75 -38.21
N TRP A 108 91.33 51.51 -37.97
CA TRP A 108 92.75 51.13 -37.92
C TRP A 108 93.19 50.36 -39.18
N GLY A 109 92.36 50.33 -40.23
CA GLY A 109 92.70 49.77 -41.55
C GLY A 109 92.21 48.34 -41.80
N SER A 110 91.40 47.75 -40.90
CA SER A 110 90.83 46.41 -41.07
C SER A 110 89.51 46.39 -41.88
N GLY A 111 89.50 46.98 -43.08
CA GLY A 111 88.60 46.61 -44.18
C GLY A 111 87.09 46.83 -44.04
N GLU A 112 86.43 46.86 -45.20
CA GLU A 112 84.99 47.02 -45.41
C GLU A 112 84.13 46.01 -44.60
N ASN A 113 84.71 44.86 -44.20
CA ASN A 113 84.03 43.84 -43.41
C ASN A 113 83.79 44.27 -41.95
N SER A 114 84.75 44.91 -41.28
CA SER A 114 84.57 45.36 -39.89
C SER A 114 83.50 46.46 -39.77
N ALA A 115 83.39 47.34 -40.76
CA ALA A 115 82.33 48.35 -40.79
C ALA A 115 80.94 47.74 -41.00
N ARG A 116 80.83 46.69 -41.83
CA ARG A 116 79.57 45.94 -42.02
C ARG A 116 79.16 45.18 -40.76
N ASP A 117 80.10 44.51 -40.10
CA ASP A 117 79.84 43.78 -38.85
C ASP A 117 79.46 44.73 -37.70
N ALA A 118 80.11 45.88 -37.60
CA ALA A 118 79.72 46.97 -36.71
C ALA A 118 78.28 47.43 -36.95
N ALA A 119 77.92 47.72 -38.20
CA ALA A 119 76.57 48.15 -38.56
C ALA A 119 75.52 47.07 -38.24
N ALA A 120 75.85 45.79 -38.47
CA ALA A 120 74.98 44.67 -38.12
C ALA A 120 74.78 44.55 -36.60
N ALA A 121 75.86 44.66 -35.82
CA ALA A 121 75.81 44.60 -34.35
C ALA A 121 75.06 45.81 -33.76
N LEU A 122 75.27 47.02 -34.30
CA LEU A 122 74.53 48.22 -33.89
C LEU A 122 73.05 48.09 -34.22
N LYS A 123 72.71 47.60 -35.42
CA LYS A 123 71.32 47.32 -35.81
C LYS A 123 70.66 46.31 -34.88
N GLY A 124 71.33 45.17 -34.63
CA GLY A 124 70.84 44.14 -33.72
C GLY A 124 70.60 44.66 -32.30
N ALA A 125 71.49 45.53 -31.80
CA ALA A 125 71.29 46.22 -30.53
C ALA A 125 70.03 47.11 -30.57
N THR A 126 69.87 47.94 -31.59
CA THR A 126 68.71 48.85 -31.71
C THR A 126 67.38 48.11 -31.89
N ASP A 127 67.38 46.97 -32.59
CA ASP A 127 66.20 46.11 -32.77
C ASP A 127 65.79 45.49 -31.42
N LEU A 128 66.75 44.97 -30.65
CA LEU A 128 66.51 44.49 -29.28
C LEU A 128 65.97 45.59 -28.37
N LEU A 129 66.56 46.79 -28.41
CA LEU A 129 66.10 47.93 -27.61
C LEU A 129 64.69 48.38 -27.96
N THR A 130 64.31 48.29 -29.24
CA THR A 130 62.93 48.56 -29.67
C THR A 130 61.95 47.56 -29.07
N GLY A 131 62.29 46.26 -29.09
CA GLY A 131 61.51 45.22 -28.44
C GLY A 131 61.43 45.39 -26.91
N VAL A 132 62.55 45.76 -26.27
CA VAL A 132 62.62 46.06 -24.84
C VAL A 132 61.69 47.23 -24.49
N ARG A 133 61.74 48.35 -25.21
CA ARG A 133 60.85 49.50 -25.00
C ARG A 133 59.38 49.12 -25.12
N ALA A 134 59.03 48.31 -26.12
CA ALA A 134 57.66 47.84 -26.33
C ALA A 134 57.16 46.97 -25.16
N ARG A 135 57.95 45.97 -24.74
CA ARG A 135 57.61 45.11 -23.60
C ARG A 135 57.57 45.89 -22.28
N PHE A 136 58.46 46.86 -22.10
CA PHE A 136 58.48 47.69 -20.91
C PHE A 136 57.28 48.63 -20.83
N ALA A 137 56.84 49.17 -21.97
CA ALA A 137 55.62 49.97 -22.05
C ALA A 137 54.37 49.14 -21.70
N ASP A 138 54.31 47.87 -22.11
CA ASP A 138 53.25 46.94 -21.74
C ASP A 138 53.28 46.62 -20.23
N PHE A 139 54.46 46.31 -19.68
CA PHE A 139 54.66 46.14 -18.25
C PHE A 139 54.17 47.36 -17.44
N GLN A 140 54.53 48.57 -17.88
CA GLN A 140 54.13 49.81 -17.19
C GLN A 140 52.61 50.04 -17.23
N LYS A 141 51.90 49.58 -18.26
CA LYS A 141 50.43 49.66 -18.32
C LYS A 141 49.76 48.66 -17.37
N ASN A 142 50.38 47.51 -17.17
CA ASN A 142 49.81 46.37 -16.45
C ASN A 142 50.50 46.08 -15.11
N MET A 143 50.87 47.13 -14.37
CA MET A 143 51.54 47.00 -13.08
C MET A 143 50.72 46.20 -12.05
N LEU A 144 51.40 45.69 -11.03
CA LEU A 144 50.73 45.08 -9.87
C LEU A 144 49.87 46.12 -9.15
N GLN A 145 48.73 45.68 -8.61
CA GLN A 145 47.71 46.55 -8.01
C GLN A 145 47.73 46.54 -6.48
N ASP A 146 48.37 45.53 -5.89
CA ASP A 146 48.63 45.50 -4.46
C ASP A 146 49.73 46.53 -4.08
N ASP A 147 49.73 46.97 -2.82
CA ASP A 147 50.56 48.10 -2.40
C ASP A 147 52.07 47.81 -2.55
N THR A 148 52.53 46.64 -2.12
CA THR A 148 53.94 46.22 -2.23
C THR A 148 54.35 46.02 -3.69
N GLY A 149 53.54 45.32 -4.48
CA GLY A 149 53.77 45.04 -5.88
C GLY A 149 53.81 46.30 -6.73
N ARG A 150 52.95 47.28 -6.43
CA ARG A 150 52.99 48.61 -7.07
C ARG A 150 54.28 49.34 -6.77
N GLN A 151 54.74 49.33 -5.51
CA GLN A 151 56.02 49.95 -5.13
C GLN A 151 57.21 49.32 -5.86
N LEU A 152 57.27 47.98 -5.92
CA LEU A 152 58.31 47.25 -6.65
C LEU A 152 58.26 47.51 -8.15
N SER A 153 57.06 47.56 -8.73
CA SER A 153 56.85 47.91 -10.15
C SER A 153 57.35 49.33 -10.45
N MET A 154 57.05 50.30 -9.59
CA MET A 154 57.53 51.68 -9.73
C MET A 154 59.05 51.80 -9.55
N ASN A 155 59.64 51.03 -8.63
CA ASN A 155 61.09 50.96 -8.49
C ASN A 155 61.74 50.44 -9.78
N LEU A 156 61.19 49.36 -10.34
CA LEU A 156 61.65 48.78 -11.59
C LEU A 156 61.57 49.78 -12.76
N VAL A 157 60.47 50.54 -12.88
CA VAL A 157 60.33 51.64 -13.86
C VAL A 157 61.40 52.70 -13.68
N ARG A 158 61.69 53.11 -12.45
CA ARG A 158 62.74 54.10 -12.17
C ARG A 158 64.12 53.59 -12.57
N ARG A 159 64.45 52.34 -12.22
CA ARG A 159 65.75 51.71 -12.55
C ARG A 159 65.90 51.48 -14.05
N TYR A 160 64.84 51.03 -14.72
CA TYR A 160 64.80 50.87 -16.17
C TYR A 160 65.10 52.18 -16.90
N ARG A 161 64.38 53.26 -16.54
CA ARG A 161 64.56 54.57 -17.20
C ARG A 161 65.98 55.09 -17.02
N SER A 162 66.52 55.04 -15.81
CA SER A 162 67.91 55.46 -15.57
C SER A 162 68.92 54.62 -16.36
N TYR A 163 68.67 53.32 -16.53
CA TYR A 163 69.54 52.44 -17.32
C TYR A 163 69.46 52.73 -18.83
N ILE A 164 68.26 52.93 -19.37
CA ILE A 164 68.06 53.28 -20.79
C ILE A 164 68.54 54.69 -21.08
N ASP A 165 67.98 55.70 -20.41
CA ASP A 165 68.09 57.10 -20.80
C ASP A 165 69.55 57.59 -20.66
N ASP A 166 70.10 57.52 -19.44
CA ASP A 166 71.44 58.03 -19.18
C ASP A 166 72.54 56.96 -19.34
N GLY A 167 72.21 55.74 -19.79
CA GLY A 167 73.16 54.65 -20.01
C GLY A 167 73.16 54.20 -21.46
N VAL A 168 72.22 53.32 -21.80
CA VAL A 168 72.20 52.63 -23.10
C VAL A 168 71.98 53.58 -24.28
N ASP A 169 71.07 54.55 -24.18
CA ASP A 169 70.79 55.49 -25.27
C ASP A 169 71.95 56.46 -25.50
N THR A 170 72.62 56.86 -24.41
CA THR A 170 73.86 57.64 -24.51
C THR A 170 74.98 56.81 -25.16
N MET A 171 75.08 55.51 -24.87
CA MET A 171 76.01 54.60 -25.56
C MET A 171 75.70 54.46 -27.05
N VAL A 172 74.42 54.33 -27.44
CA VAL A 172 74.01 54.28 -28.85
C VAL A 172 74.40 55.57 -29.57
N GLU A 173 74.16 56.74 -28.97
CA GLU A 173 74.47 58.04 -29.57
C GLU A 173 75.98 58.29 -29.67
N ALA A 174 76.75 57.87 -28.66
CA ALA A 174 78.21 57.93 -28.70
C ALA A 174 78.78 57.08 -29.86
N LEU A 175 78.24 55.88 -30.11
CA LEU A 175 78.65 55.06 -31.25
C LEU A 175 78.25 55.66 -32.60
N ARG A 176 77.08 56.29 -32.69
CA ARG A 176 76.65 56.99 -33.93
C ARG A 176 77.53 58.19 -34.25
N SER A 177 78.06 58.84 -33.22
CA SER A 177 78.97 59.99 -33.32
C SER A 177 80.45 59.58 -33.36
N GLU A 178 80.75 58.27 -33.39
CA GLU A 178 82.10 57.70 -33.33
C GLU A 178 82.94 58.15 -32.10
N ASP A 179 82.26 58.54 -31.00
CA ASP A 179 82.90 58.93 -29.74
C ASP A 179 83.10 57.73 -28.81
N TYR A 180 84.18 56.99 -29.05
CA TYR A 180 84.52 55.80 -28.27
C TYR A 180 84.89 56.12 -26.82
N SER A 181 85.46 57.30 -26.54
CA SER A 181 85.83 57.70 -25.19
C SER A 181 84.58 57.86 -24.33
N THR A 182 83.60 58.60 -24.84
CA THR A 182 82.30 58.74 -24.17
C THR A 182 81.58 57.39 -24.07
N PHE A 183 81.63 56.55 -25.11
CA PHE A 183 81.02 55.21 -25.05
C PHE A 183 81.55 54.36 -23.88
N TYR A 184 82.88 54.22 -23.76
CA TYR A 184 83.47 53.40 -22.70
C TYR A 184 83.34 54.03 -21.31
N MET A 185 83.44 55.36 -21.21
CA MET A 185 83.16 56.10 -19.98
C MET A 185 81.73 55.84 -19.52
N VAL A 186 80.74 56.03 -20.41
CA VAL A 186 79.33 55.81 -20.09
C VAL A 186 79.06 54.35 -19.75
N ASN A 187 79.64 53.41 -20.49
CA ASN A 187 79.50 51.99 -20.19
C ASN A 187 79.99 51.64 -18.77
N ASN A 188 81.11 52.23 -18.32
CA ASN A 188 81.73 51.92 -17.04
C ASN A 188 81.09 52.67 -15.87
N GLU A 189 80.87 53.97 -16.02
CA GLU A 189 80.35 54.86 -14.96
C GLU A 189 78.83 54.77 -14.80
N TYR A 190 78.09 54.50 -15.88
CA TYR A 190 76.63 54.51 -15.88
C TYR A 190 76.02 53.17 -16.30
N GLY A 191 76.50 52.56 -17.38
CA GLY A 191 75.97 51.31 -17.93
C GLY A 191 76.07 50.14 -16.95
N THR A 192 77.27 49.86 -16.42
CA THR A 192 77.49 48.75 -15.47
C THR A 192 76.72 48.95 -14.16
N PRO A 193 76.84 50.10 -13.44
CA PRO A 193 76.18 50.26 -12.15
C PRO A 193 74.65 50.30 -12.27
N ARG A 194 74.11 50.91 -13.33
CA ARG A 194 72.65 50.95 -13.53
C ARG A 194 72.09 49.63 -14.03
N SER A 195 72.84 48.88 -14.84
CA SER A 195 72.49 47.49 -15.15
C SER A 195 72.39 46.65 -13.89
N ALA A 196 73.36 46.78 -12.97
CA ALA A 196 73.33 46.06 -11.70
C ALA A 196 72.12 46.45 -10.85
N ALA A 197 71.84 47.75 -10.70
CA ALA A 197 70.67 48.23 -9.96
C ALA A 197 69.33 47.82 -10.61
N PHE A 198 69.28 47.70 -11.94
CA PHE A 198 68.11 47.19 -12.64
C PHE A 198 67.92 45.68 -12.39
N ILE A 199 69.00 44.89 -12.48
CA ILE A 199 68.97 43.45 -12.17
C ILE A 199 68.55 43.21 -10.73
N GLU A 200 69.02 44.01 -9.78
CA GLU A 200 68.62 43.93 -8.38
C GLU A 200 67.11 44.18 -8.20
N ALA A 201 66.58 45.24 -8.81
CA ALA A 201 65.14 45.54 -8.78
C ALA A 201 64.30 44.43 -9.45
N ILE A 202 64.80 43.80 -10.50
CA ILE A 202 64.18 42.62 -11.11
C ILE A 202 64.18 41.46 -10.11
N GLY A 203 65.30 41.20 -9.44
CA GLY A 203 65.40 40.15 -8.42
C GLY A 203 64.39 40.33 -7.29
N GLU A 204 64.25 41.54 -6.76
CA GLU A 204 63.24 41.86 -5.74
C GLU A 204 61.81 41.66 -6.25
N PHE A 205 61.52 42.12 -7.47
CA PHE A 205 60.21 41.96 -8.09
C PHE A 205 59.85 40.50 -8.38
N SER A 206 60.76 39.74 -9.00
CA SER A 206 60.57 38.32 -9.31
C SER A 206 60.48 37.47 -8.03
N LYS A 207 61.23 37.81 -6.98
CA LYS A 207 61.08 37.17 -5.67
C LYS A 207 59.69 37.42 -5.09
N TYR A 208 59.22 38.66 -5.10
CA TYR A 208 57.87 38.99 -4.61
C TYR A 208 56.78 38.22 -5.37
N ILE A 209 56.91 38.13 -6.70
CA ILE A 209 55.99 37.32 -7.51
C ILE A 209 56.06 35.85 -7.13
N GLY A 210 57.26 35.29 -6.97
CA GLY A 210 57.45 33.89 -6.57
C GLY A 210 56.83 33.58 -5.21
N ASP A 211 57.01 34.47 -4.22
CA ASP A 211 56.40 34.34 -2.90
C ASP A 211 54.87 34.39 -2.99
N GLN A 212 54.31 35.29 -3.81
CA GLN A 212 52.86 35.37 -4.04
C GLN A 212 52.31 34.14 -4.76
N GLN A 213 53.00 33.63 -5.79
CA GLN A 213 52.62 32.40 -6.48
C GLN A 213 52.56 31.22 -5.52
N GLN A 214 53.59 31.06 -4.68
CA GLN A 214 53.65 30.00 -3.69
C GLN A 214 52.49 30.12 -2.68
N ALA A 215 52.21 31.33 -2.18
CA ALA A 215 51.08 31.57 -1.29
C ALA A 215 49.73 31.23 -1.95
N THR A 216 49.52 31.61 -3.22
CA THR A 216 48.30 31.28 -3.97
C THR A 216 48.17 29.76 -4.19
N ILE A 217 49.27 29.06 -4.49
CA ILE A 217 49.27 27.60 -4.65
C ILE A 217 48.93 26.91 -3.32
N GLU A 218 49.53 27.32 -2.21
CA GLU A 218 49.24 26.76 -0.88
C GLU A 218 47.78 26.98 -0.48
N GLN A 219 47.22 28.16 -0.79
CA GLN A 219 45.80 28.42 -0.59
C GLN A 219 44.92 27.55 -1.48
N ALA A 220 45.30 27.34 -2.74
CA ALA A 220 44.58 26.47 -3.68
C ALA A 220 44.58 25.01 -3.18
N ASP A 221 45.70 24.50 -2.69
CA ASP A 221 45.82 23.16 -2.11
C ASP A 221 44.98 23.02 -0.83
N ALA A 222 45.03 24.03 0.06
CA ALA A 222 44.20 24.04 1.26
C ALA A 222 42.70 24.06 0.92
N ASN A 223 42.29 24.85 -0.07
CA ASN A 223 40.92 24.91 -0.55
C ASN A 223 40.49 23.59 -1.19
N PHE A 224 41.36 22.93 -1.96
CA PHE A 224 41.11 21.61 -2.52
C PHE A 224 40.92 20.55 -1.41
N ASN A 225 41.77 20.55 -0.39
CA ASN A 225 41.63 19.64 0.76
C ASN A 225 40.32 19.88 1.53
N ARG A 226 39.93 21.14 1.75
CA ARG A 226 38.63 21.48 2.36
C ARG A 226 37.47 21.01 1.51
N ALA A 227 37.55 21.15 0.18
CA ALA A 227 36.55 20.64 -0.74
C ALA A 227 36.42 19.11 -0.61
N MET A 228 37.54 18.40 -0.53
CA MET A 228 37.53 16.94 -0.38
C MET A 228 36.95 16.47 0.94
N ILE A 229 37.27 17.15 2.05
CA ILE A 229 36.64 16.88 3.35
C ILE A 229 35.13 17.14 3.27
N ALA A 230 34.69 18.25 2.67
CA ALA A 230 33.27 18.56 2.53
C ALA A 230 32.51 17.49 1.73
N VAL A 231 33.09 16.98 0.64
CA VAL A 231 32.54 15.87 -0.15
C VAL A 231 32.50 14.57 0.67
N ALA A 232 33.58 14.23 1.38
CA ALA A 232 33.62 13.03 2.22
C ALA A 232 32.56 13.08 3.35
N VAL A 233 32.38 14.23 3.99
CA VAL A 233 31.33 14.45 5.00
C VAL A 233 29.95 14.31 4.38
N ALA A 234 29.71 14.88 3.20
CA ALA A 234 28.42 14.76 2.52
C ALA A 234 28.08 13.29 2.14
N ILE A 235 29.07 12.53 1.67
CA ILE A 235 28.92 11.08 1.40
C ILE A 235 28.63 10.33 2.72
N GLY A 236 29.35 10.64 3.80
CA GLY A 236 29.11 10.06 5.12
C GLY A 236 27.68 10.32 5.62
N LEU A 237 27.19 11.56 5.49
CA LEU A 237 25.81 11.92 5.82
C LEU A 237 24.79 11.18 4.97
N ALA A 238 25.05 11.02 3.65
CA ALA A 238 24.20 10.25 2.75
C ALA A 238 24.06 8.79 3.21
N LEU A 239 25.18 8.15 3.60
CA LEU A 239 25.18 6.78 4.09
C LEU A 239 24.44 6.63 5.42
N VAL A 240 24.66 7.56 6.37
CA VAL A 240 23.94 7.57 7.65
C VAL A 240 22.43 7.69 7.42
N LEU A 241 22.02 8.58 6.52
CA LEU A 241 20.61 8.75 6.18
C LEU A 241 20.01 7.55 5.45
N MET A 242 20.80 6.87 4.60
CA MET A 242 20.39 5.62 3.97
C MET A 242 20.11 4.53 5.01
N VAL A 243 21.00 4.36 5.99
CA VAL A 243 20.82 3.40 7.10
C VAL A 243 19.62 3.80 7.95
N LEU A 244 19.49 5.08 8.31
CA LEU A 244 18.37 5.58 9.10
C LEU A 244 17.05 5.36 8.37
N ALA A 245 16.97 5.67 7.08
CA ALA A 245 15.80 5.42 6.25
C ALA A 245 15.48 3.92 6.25
N ARG A 246 16.45 3.03 6.03
CA ARG A 246 16.23 1.58 6.07
C ARG A 246 15.65 1.11 7.41
N VAL A 247 16.18 1.60 8.53
CA VAL A 247 15.68 1.23 9.87
C VAL A 247 14.26 1.76 10.10
N VAL A 248 13.98 3.00 9.71
CA VAL A 248 12.67 3.65 9.88
C VAL A 248 11.62 2.97 8.99
N PHE A 249 11.88 2.79 7.70
CA PHE A 249 10.97 2.11 6.77
C PHE A 249 10.78 0.63 7.14
N GLY A 250 11.85 -0.05 7.56
CA GLY A 250 11.78 -1.43 8.04
C GLY A 250 10.81 -1.58 9.22
N ARG A 251 10.85 -0.66 10.18
CA ARG A 251 10.00 -0.69 11.37
C ARG A 251 8.57 -0.18 11.13
N LEU A 252 8.40 0.85 10.30
CA LEU A 252 7.12 1.54 10.13
C LEU A 252 6.27 1.02 8.96
N VAL A 253 6.90 0.39 7.97
CA VAL A 253 6.23 -0.09 6.75
C VAL A 253 6.37 -1.59 6.61
N VAL A 254 7.61 -2.10 6.52
CA VAL A 254 7.85 -3.51 6.19
C VAL A 254 7.33 -4.44 7.29
N ARG A 255 7.67 -4.20 8.55
CA ARG A 255 7.25 -5.07 9.65
C ARG A 255 5.71 -5.14 9.80
N PRO A 256 4.95 -4.04 9.82
CA PRO A 256 3.49 -4.11 9.83
C PRO A 256 2.88 -4.81 8.61
N LEU A 257 3.49 -4.68 7.42
CA LEU A 257 3.03 -5.42 6.24
C LEU A 257 3.22 -6.94 6.40
N VAL A 258 4.35 -7.37 6.97
CA VAL A 258 4.58 -8.77 7.32
C VAL A 258 3.57 -9.25 8.37
N GLU A 259 3.30 -8.44 9.41
CA GLU A 259 2.29 -8.74 10.43
C GLU A 259 0.88 -8.86 9.80
N ALA A 260 0.52 -8.01 8.84
CA ALA A 260 -0.73 -8.14 8.10
C ALA A 260 -0.80 -9.45 7.29
N GLY A 261 0.30 -9.84 6.63
CA GLY A 261 0.42 -11.13 5.94
C GLY A 261 0.13 -12.32 6.87
N GLN A 262 0.73 -12.32 8.07
CA GLN A 262 0.49 -13.36 9.07
C GLN A 262 -0.97 -13.44 9.52
N HIS A 263 -1.67 -12.31 9.60
CA HIS A 263 -3.11 -12.32 9.88
C HIS A 263 -3.92 -12.91 8.73
N PHE A 264 -3.57 -12.61 7.48
CA PHE A 264 -4.22 -13.24 6.32
C PHE A 264 -4.02 -14.76 6.32
N ASP A 265 -2.81 -15.24 6.61
CA ASP A 265 -2.52 -16.68 6.70
C ASP A 265 -3.38 -17.38 7.77
N LYS A 266 -3.54 -16.76 8.95
CA LYS A 266 -4.41 -17.29 10.01
C LYS A 266 -5.88 -17.34 9.59
N ILE A 267 -6.37 -16.28 8.96
CA ILE A 267 -7.75 -16.23 8.45
C ILE A 267 -7.96 -17.30 7.38
N ALA A 268 -7.00 -17.49 6.48
CA ALA A 268 -7.04 -18.53 5.45
C ALA A 268 -7.03 -19.95 6.05
N ALA A 269 -6.33 -20.15 7.16
CA ALA A 269 -6.35 -21.39 7.93
C ALA A 269 -7.62 -21.58 8.80
N GLY A 270 -8.56 -20.61 8.79
CA GLY A 270 -9.78 -20.65 9.59
C GLY A 270 -9.63 -20.18 11.04
N ASP A 271 -8.44 -19.73 11.46
CA ASP A 271 -8.22 -19.13 12.78
C ASP A 271 -8.63 -17.65 12.76
N LEU A 272 -9.84 -17.38 13.25
CA LEU A 272 -10.39 -16.04 13.40
C LEU A 272 -10.18 -15.45 14.81
N THR A 273 -9.41 -16.10 15.69
CA THR A 273 -9.27 -15.70 17.10
C THR A 273 -8.22 -14.61 17.33
N ALA A 274 -7.27 -14.46 16.40
CA ALA A 274 -6.16 -13.52 16.54
C ALA A 274 -6.64 -12.06 16.48
N ARG A 275 -6.38 -11.26 17.51
CA ARG A 275 -6.81 -9.85 17.57
C ARG A 275 -6.06 -8.98 16.55
N VAL A 276 -6.79 -8.36 15.62
CA VAL A 276 -6.25 -7.33 14.71
C VAL A 276 -6.35 -5.94 15.36
N GLU A 277 -5.20 -5.32 15.63
CA GLU A 277 -5.13 -3.98 16.23
C GLU A 277 -4.74 -2.91 15.21
N VAL A 278 -5.55 -1.86 15.11
CA VAL A 278 -5.24 -0.67 14.29
C VAL A 278 -4.39 0.29 15.11
N ARG A 279 -3.11 0.43 14.76
CA ARG A 279 -2.14 1.18 15.56
C ARG A 279 -1.61 2.47 14.92
N SER A 280 -2.09 2.84 13.74
CA SER A 280 -1.72 4.06 13.02
C SER A 280 -2.91 4.62 12.25
N HIS A 281 -2.83 5.89 11.84
CA HIS A 281 -3.86 6.55 11.02
C HIS A 281 -3.44 6.74 9.55
N ASN A 282 -2.30 6.18 9.16
CA ASN A 282 -1.78 6.21 7.79
C ASN A 282 -2.32 5.05 6.94
N GLU A 283 -1.76 4.84 5.75
CA GLU A 283 -2.17 3.78 4.82
C GLU A 283 -2.08 2.38 5.45
N ILE A 284 -1.05 2.11 6.25
CA ILE A 284 -0.91 0.85 7.00
C ILE A 284 -2.05 0.70 8.02
N GLY A 285 -2.43 1.78 8.70
CA GLY A 285 -3.56 1.78 9.62
C GLY A 285 -4.88 1.48 8.92
N GLN A 286 -5.09 2.05 7.73
CA GLN A 286 -6.26 1.78 6.90
C GLN A 286 -6.30 0.32 6.44
N LEU A 287 -5.15 -0.26 6.08
CA LEU A 287 -5.02 -1.70 5.77
C LEU A 287 -5.45 -2.56 6.97
N PHE A 288 -4.91 -2.30 8.17
CA PHE A 288 -5.30 -3.03 9.39
C PHE A 288 -6.78 -2.83 9.76
N ALA A 289 -7.35 -1.66 9.50
CA ALA A 289 -8.77 -1.39 9.73
C ALA A 289 -9.66 -2.16 8.74
N ALA A 290 -9.25 -2.30 7.48
CA ALA A 290 -9.93 -3.14 6.51
C ALA A 290 -9.84 -4.64 6.88
N LEU A 291 -8.64 -5.10 7.24
CA LEU A 291 -8.38 -6.46 7.72
C LEU A 291 -9.25 -6.82 8.93
N LYS A 292 -9.36 -5.92 9.92
CA LYS A 292 -10.22 -6.10 11.10
C LYS A 292 -11.69 -6.25 10.71
N ARG A 293 -12.21 -5.37 9.83
CA ARG A 293 -13.60 -5.47 9.35
C ARG A 293 -13.88 -6.79 8.63
N MET A 294 -12.93 -7.27 7.83
CA MET A 294 -13.04 -8.55 7.13
C MET A 294 -13.10 -9.72 8.13
N GLN A 295 -12.20 -9.76 9.11
CA GLN A 295 -12.19 -10.78 10.16
C GLN A 295 -13.49 -10.79 10.97
N GLU A 296 -13.98 -9.62 11.40
CA GLU A 296 -15.23 -9.50 12.15
C GLU A 296 -16.43 -10.00 11.33
N SER A 297 -16.46 -9.71 10.02
CA SER A 297 -17.51 -10.20 9.13
C SER A 297 -17.47 -11.71 8.98
N LEU A 298 -16.29 -12.29 8.74
CA LEU A 298 -16.13 -13.75 8.67
C LEU A 298 -16.54 -14.43 9.98
N THR A 299 -16.16 -13.85 11.12
CA THR A 299 -16.51 -14.38 12.45
C THR A 299 -18.02 -14.41 12.65
N ARG A 300 -18.74 -13.35 12.26
CA ARG A 300 -20.21 -13.31 12.32
C ARG A 300 -20.86 -14.34 11.40
N THR A 301 -20.35 -14.50 10.18
CA THR A 301 -20.86 -15.51 9.24
C THR A 301 -20.66 -16.93 9.79
N VAL A 302 -19.45 -17.27 10.22
CA VAL A 302 -19.15 -18.60 10.79
C VAL A 302 -19.97 -18.88 12.04
N SER A 303 -20.13 -17.89 12.95
CA SER A 303 -20.97 -18.03 14.14
C SER A 303 -22.45 -18.26 13.80
N THR A 304 -22.95 -17.61 12.75
CA THR A 304 -24.34 -17.79 12.30
C THR A 304 -24.55 -19.17 11.67
N VAL A 305 -23.61 -19.64 10.85
CA VAL A 305 -23.63 -20.99 10.29
C VAL A 305 -23.58 -22.04 11.41
N ARG A 306 -22.70 -21.88 12.40
CA ARG A 306 -22.60 -22.80 13.53
C ARG A 306 -23.91 -22.88 14.34
N ARG A 307 -24.54 -21.74 14.65
CA ARG A 307 -25.85 -21.73 15.32
C ARG A 307 -26.92 -22.44 14.50
N GLY A 308 -26.96 -22.22 13.19
CA GLY A 308 -27.90 -22.94 12.31
C GLY A 308 -27.66 -24.45 12.30
N VAL A 309 -26.41 -24.90 12.33
CA VAL A 309 -26.07 -26.34 12.44
C VAL A 309 -26.49 -26.91 13.80
N ASP A 310 -26.32 -26.17 14.90
CA ASP A 310 -26.76 -26.60 16.23
C ASP A 310 -28.29 -26.73 16.27
N GLU A 311 -29.03 -25.79 15.68
CA GLU A 311 -30.49 -25.85 15.54
C GLU A 311 -30.95 -27.05 14.71
N ILE A 312 -30.31 -27.30 13.55
CA ILE A 312 -30.57 -28.49 12.72
C ILE A 312 -30.30 -29.78 13.51
N THR A 313 -29.24 -29.81 14.31
CA THR A 313 -28.88 -30.99 15.12
C THR A 313 -29.94 -31.28 16.19
N VAL A 314 -30.46 -30.24 16.85
CA VAL A 314 -31.56 -30.37 17.80
C VAL A 314 -32.82 -30.86 17.11
N GLY A 315 -33.24 -30.22 16.01
CA GLY A 315 -34.41 -30.65 15.24
C GLY A 315 -34.30 -32.08 14.72
N SER A 316 -33.10 -32.50 14.28
CA SER A 316 -32.84 -33.88 13.83
C SER A 316 -33.03 -34.90 14.96
N ARG A 317 -32.63 -34.56 16.20
CA ARG A 317 -32.84 -35.42 17.37
C ARG A 317 -34.32 -35.52 17.74
N GLU A 318 -35.06 -34.42 17.65
CA GLU A 318 -36.50 -34.40 17.91
C GLU A 318 -37.28 -35.23 16.88
N ILE A 319 -36.94 -35.10 15.59
CA ILE A 319 -37.48 -35.96 14.52
C ILE A 319 -37.18 -37.43 14.81
N SER A 320 -35.94 -37.77 15.17
CA SER A 320 -35.58 -39.15 15.48
C SER A 320 -36.41 -39.71 16.64
N ALA A 321 -36.60 -38.94 17.71
CA ALA A 321 -37.42 -39.35 18.85
C ALA A 321 -38.90 -39.51 18.45
N GLY A 322 -39.45 -38.57 17.70
CA GLY A 322 -40.83 -38.64 17.19
C GLY A 322 -41.04 -39.82 16.24
N ASN A 323 -40.03 -40.18 15.44
CA ASN A 323 -40.09 -41.35 14.56
C ASN A 323 -40.09 -42.67 15.36
N THR A 324 -39.35 -42.74 16.48
CA THR A 324 -39.39 -43.90 17.38
C THR A 324 -40.76 -44.03 18.05
N ASP A 325 -41.36 -42.94 18.53
CA ASP A 325 -42.71 -42.95 19.09
C ASP A 325 -43.76 -43.39 18.06
N LEU A 326 -43.70 -42.84 16.84
CA LEU A 326 -44.60 -43.22 15.75
C LEU A 326 -44.44 -44.70 15.38
N SER A 327 -43.22 -45.23 15.33
CA SER A 327 -42.96 -46.65 15.11
C SER A 327 -43.62 -47.51 16.18
N SER A 328 -43.44 -47.16 17.47
CA SER A 328 -44.06 -47.89 18.58
C SER A 328 -45.59 -47.89 18.51
N ARG A 329 -46.20 -46.74 18.18
CA ARG A 329 -47.66 -46.64 18.01
C ARG A 329 -48.16 -47.43 16.80
N THR A 330 -47.37 -47.49 15.73
CA THR A 330 -47.69 -48.28 14.54
C THR A 330 -47.65 -49.78 14.86
N GLU A 331 -46.68 -50.23 15.67
CA GLU A 331 -46.62 -51.60 16.18
C GLU A 331 -47.83 -51.94 17.07
N GLU A 332 -48.21 -51.04 17.99
CA GLU A 332 -49.39 -51.22 18.86
C GLU A 332 -50.70 -51.27 18.05
N GLN A 333 -50.82 -50.41 17.02
CA GLN A 333 -51.97 -50.39 16.13
C GLN A 333 -52.03 -51.67 15.28
N ALA A 334 -50.89 -52.18 14.82
CA ALA A 334 -50.83 -53.46 14.12
C ALA A 334 -51.29 -54.62 15.01
N ALA A 335 -50.84 -54.67 16.27
CA ALA A 335 -51.29 -55.67 17.24
C ALA A 335 -52.80 -55.58 17.54
N SER A 336 -53.33 -54.37 17.68
CA SER A 336 -54.78 -54.14 17.88
C SER A 336 -55.60 -54.59 16.67
N LEU A 337 -55.07 -54.41 15.45
CA LEU A 337 -55.70 -54.91 14.22
C LEU A 337 -55.67 -56.44 14.13
N GLU A 338 -54.58 -57.08 14.57
CA GLU A 338 -54.53 -58.55 14.68
C GLU A 338 -55.56 -59.09 15.67
N GLU A 339 -55.71 -58.48 16.84
CA GLU A 339 -56.74 -58.87 17.82
C GLU A 339 -58.16 -58.67 17.28
N THR A 340 -58.38 -57.57 16.55
CA THR A 340 -59.66 -57.31 15.87
C THR A 340 -59.94 -58.36 14.79
N ALA A 341 -58.93 -58.74 13.99
CA ALA A 341 -59.08 -59.77 12.97
C ALA A 341 -59.40 -61.14 13.59
N ALA A 342 -58.72 -61.52 14.67
CA ALA A 342 -59.01 -62.75 15.42
C ALA A 342 -60.42 -62.75 16.01
N SER A 343 -60.85 -61.63 16.58
CA SER A 343 -62.23 -61.46 17.07
C SER A 343 -63.26 -61.59 15.96
N MET A 344 -62.95 -61.08 14.76
CA MET A 344 -63.82 -61.22 13.58
C MET A 344 -63.89 -62.67 13.09
N GLU A 345 -62.80 -63.46 13.19
CA GLU A 345 -62.83 -64.90 12.90
C GLU A 345 -63.71 -65.66 13.90
N GLU A 346 -63.61 -65.36 15.19
CA GLU A 346 -64.45 -65.97 16.23
C GLU A 346 -65.94 -65.60 16.06
N LEU A 347 -66.23 -64.33 15.73
CA LEU A 347 -67.57 -63.89 15.40
C LEU A 347 -68.11 -64.59 14.15
N ALA A 348 -67.31 -64.73 13.09
CA ALA A 348 -67.71 -65.44 11.88
C ALA A 348 -68.04 -66.92 12.17
N SER A 349 -67.23 -67.58 13.02
CA SER A 349 -67.49 -68.94 13.51
C SER A 349 -68.82 -69.03 14.26
N THR A 350 -69.06 -68.10 15.18
CA THR A 350 -70.30 -68.05 15.99
C THR A 350 -71.53 -67.78 15.11
N VAL A 351 -71.42 -66.87 14.13
CA VAL A 351 -72.49 -66.58 13.16
C VAL A 351 -72.80 -67.83 12.32
N LYS A 352 -71.77 -68.56 11.87
CA LYS A 352 -71.94 -69.83 11.15
C LYS A 352 -72.66 -70.86 12.02
N GLN A 353 -72.25 -71.01 13.27
CA GLN A 353 -72.90 -71.90 14.23
C GLN A 353 -74.38 -71.51 14.46
N ASN A 354 -74.67 -70.22 14.60
CA ASN A 354 -76.04 -69.72 14.73
C ASN A 354 -76.89 -70.01 13.48
N ALA A 355 -76.32 -69.87 12.28
CA ALA A 355 -77.00 -70.23 11.04
C ALA A 355 -77.32 -71.73 10.97
N ASP A 356 -76.39 -72.59 11.38
CA ASP A 356 -76.60 -74.04 11.45
C ASP A 356 -77.64 -74.43 12.51
N ASN A 357 -77.61 -73.78 13.68
CA ASN A 357 -78.63 -73.94 14.73
C ASN A 357 -80.01 -73.51 14.23
N ALA A 358 -80.11 -72.38 13.53
CA ALA A 358 -81.36 -71.91 12.94
C ALA A 358 -81.90 -72.89 11.88
N ARG A 359 -81.01 -73.46 11.06
CA ARG A 359 -81.38 -74.54 10.11
C ARG A 359 -81.92 -75.77 10.84
N GLN A 360 -81.25 -76.23 11.88
CA GLN A 360 -81.70 -77.38 12.68
C GLN A 360 -83.05 -77.10 13.36
N ALA A 361 -83.21 -75.91 13.96
CA ALA A 361 -84.46 -75.50 14.59
C ALA A 361 -85.61 -75.45 13.56
N ASN A 362 -85.36 -74.93 12.36
CA ASN A 362 -86.34 -74.92 11.28
C ASN A 362 -86.74 -76.34 10.82
N GLN A 363 -85.77 -77.27 10.72
CA GLN A 363 -86.07 -78.68 10.42
C GLN A 363 -86.89 -79.34 11.53
N LEU A 364 -86.55 -79.09 12.80
CA LEU A 364 -87.28 -79.61 13.95
C LEU A 364 -88.71 -79.07 14.01
N ALA A 365 -88.90 -77.77 13.74
CA ALA A 365 -90.20 -77.14 13.66
C ALA A 365 -91.04 -77.71 12.50
N ALA A 366 -90.44 -77.94 11.33
CA ALA A 366 -91.12 -78.60 10.20
C ALA A 366 -91.55 -80.03 10.56
N SER A 367 -90.69 -80.80 11.24
CA SER A 367 -91.03 -82.14 11.71
C SER A 367 -92.15 -82.13 12.77
N ALA A 368 -92.12 -81.18 13.71
CA ALA A 368 -93.18 -81.02 14.70
C ALA A 368 -94.51 -80.63 14.04
N SER A 369 -94.48 -79.78 13.02
CA SER A 369 -95.67 -79.42 12.22
C SER A 369 -96.25 -80.64 11.49
N ASP A 370 -95.42 -81.48 10.87
CA ASP A 370 -95.87 -82.74 10.24
C ASP A 370 -96.51 -83.71 11.25
N VAL A 371 -95.91 -83.85 12.44
CA VAL A 371 -96.49 -84.64 13.53
C VAL A 371 -97.84 -84.08 13.97
N ALA A 372 -97.96 -82.76 14.12
CA ALA A 372 -99.21 -82.10 14.49
C ALA A 372 -100.30 -82.27 13.42
N GLU A 373 -99.94 -82.22 12.13
CA GLU A 373 -100.86 -82.44 11.01
C GLU A 373 -101.41 -83.87 11.01
N ARG A 374 -100.55 -84.88 11.17
CA ARG A 374 -100.97 -86.28 11.34
C ARG A 374 -101.85 -86.47 12.58
N GLY A 375 -101.51 -85.81 13.69
CA GLY A 375 -102.32 -85.79 14.90
C GLY A 375 -103.70 -85.16 14.66
N GLY A 376 -103.77 -84.08 13.88
CA GLY A 376 -105.01 -83.46 13.42
C GLY A 376 -105.89 -84.41 12.62
N SER A 377 -105.31 -85.17 11.69
CA SER A 377 -106.04 -86.22 10.94
C SER A 377 -106.60 -87.29 11.88
N ALA A 378 -105.82 -87.78 12.84
CA ALA A 378 -106.28 -88.78 13.81
C ALA A 378 -107.43 -88.25 14.69
N VAL A 379 -107.36 -86.98 15.15
CA VAL A 379 -108.45 -86.35 15.90
C VAL A 379 -109.70 -86.21 15.03
N SER A 380 -109.56 -85.86 13.75
CA SER A 380 -110.68 -85.79 12.81
C SER A 380 -111.37 -87.14 12.62
N GLU A 381 -110.61 -88.24 12.57
CA GLU A 381 -111.14 -89.60 12.51
C GLU A 381 -111.90 -89.99 13.79
N VAL A 382 -111.39 -89.59 14.97
CA VAL A 382 -112.07 -89.77 16.26
C VAL A 382 -113.39 -88.98 16.31
N VAL A 383 -113.42 -87.73 15.82
CA VAL A 383 -114.65 -86.92 15.76
C VAL A 383 -115.69 -87.57 14.84
N ALA A 384 -115.28 -88.07 13.67
CA ALA A 384 -116.16 -88.80 12.76
C ALA A 384 -116.74 -90.06 13.43
N THR A 385 -115.91 -90.79 14.18
CA THR A 385 -116.34 -91.97 14.96
C THR A 385 -117.36 -91.58 16.04
N MET A 386 -117.12 -90.49 16.79
CA MET A 386 -118.05 -89.96 17.79
C MET A 386 -119.39 -89.52 17.19
N GLN A 387 -119.39 -88.92 15.99
CA GLN A 387 -120.62 -88.63 15.26
C GLN A 387 -121.37 -89.91 14.86
N GLY A 388 -120.66 -90.95 14.44
CA GLY A 388 -121.23 -92.29 14.20
C GLY A 388 -121.85 -92.91 15.44
N ILE A 389 -121.21 -92.78 16.61
CA ILE A 389 -121.75 -93.22 17.92
C ILE A 389 -123.00 -92.41 18.28
N SER A 390 -122.99 -91.09 18.11
CA SER A 390 -124.14 -90.23 18.39
C SER A 390 -125.33 -90.58 17.50
N ALA A 391 -125.10 -90.86 16.22
CA ALA A 391 -126.14 -91.31 15.29
C ALA A 391 -126.72 -92.67 15.70
N SER A 392 -125.85 -93.62 16.08
CA SER A 392 -126.29 -94.93 16.60
C SER A 392 -127.09 -94.78 17.90
N SER A 393 -126.70 -93.88 18.80
CA SER A 393 -127.41 -93.62 20.05
C SER A 393 -128.80 -93.00 19.83
N ARG A 394 -128.96 -92.11 18.84
CA ARG A 394 -130.30 -91.62 18.44
C ARG A 394 -131.19 -92.74 17.90
N LYS A 395 -130.62 -93.64 17.10
CA LYS A 395 -131.33 -94.80 16.57
C LYS A 395 -131.76 -95.76 17.68
N ILE A 396 -130.92 -95.95 18.70
CA ILE A 396 -131.29 -96.67 19.92
C ILE A 396 -132.44 -95.95 20.66
N SER A 397 -132.38 -94.63 20.81
CA SER A 397 -133.45 -93.85 21.45
C SER A 397 -134.79 -93.96 20.70
N GLU A 398 -134.78 -93.98 19.36
CA GLU A 398 -135.98 -94.23 18.55
C GLU A 398 -136.53 -95.64 18.80
N ILE A 399 -135.67 -96.67 18.85
CA ILE A 399 -136.07 -98.05 19.17
C ILE A 399 -136.68 -98.12 20.57
N VAL A 400 -136.06 -97.48 21.58
CA VAL A 400 -136.57 -97.43 22.96
C VAL A 400 -137.95 -96.76 23.00
N SER A 401 -138.17 -95.68 22.24
CA SER A 401 -139.47 -95.02 22.15
C SER A 401 -140.54 -95.91 21.51
N VAL A 402 -140.18 -96.75 20.54
CA VAL A 402 -141.09 -97.77 19.96
C VAL A 402 -141.38 -98.88 20.96
N ILE A 403 -140.38 -99.33 21.73
CA ILE A 403 -140.57 -100.33 22.79
C ILE A 403 -141.49 -99.79 23.88
N ASP A 404 -141.36 -98.52 24.28
CA ASP A 404 -142.26 -97.89 25.26
C ASP A 404 -143.70 -97.81 24.74
N GLY A 405 -143.87 -97.56 23.43
CA GLY A 405 -145.16 -97.66 22.75
C GLY A 405 -145.76 -99.07 22.78
N ILE A 406 -144.95 -100.11 22.56
CA ILE A 406 -145.37 -101.53 22.66
C ILE A 406 -145.71 -101.90 24.11
N ALA A 407 -144.94 -101.42 25.09
CA ALA A 407 -145.19 -101.64 26.50
C ALA A 407 -146.52 -101.01 26.94
N PHE A 408 -146.83 -99.79 26.48
CA PHE A 408 -148.13 -99.16 26.75
C PHE A 408 -149.29 -99.92 26.10
N GLN A 409 -149.14 -100.38 24.85
CA GLN A 409 -150.16 -101.22 24.19
C GLN A 409 -150.37 -102.56 24.91
N THR A 410 -149.29 -103.17 25.38
CA THR A 410 -149.33 -104.42 26.17
C THR A 410 -150.03 -104.21 27.51
N ASN A 411 -149.79 -103.07 28.17
CA ASN A 411 -150.45 -102.69 29.42
C ASN A 411 -151.97 -102.49 29.24
N ILE A 412 -152.40 -101.86 28.13
CA ILE A 412 -153.82 -101.70 27.80
C ILE A 412 -154.47 -103.06 27.46
N LEU A 413 -153.78 -103.94 26.73
CA LEU A 413 -154.27 -105.28 26.39
C LEU A 413 -154.47 -106.15 27.64
N ALA A 414 -153.51 -106.10 28.57
CA ALA A 414 -153.57 -106.83 29.84
C ALA A 414 -154.74 -106.36 30.72
N LEU A 415 -155.01 -105.05 30.76
CA LEU A 415 -156.12 -104.49 31.52
C LEU A 415 -157.49 -104.91 30.93
N ASN A 416 -157.63 -104.87 29.60
CA ASN A 416 -158.87 -105.31 28.93
C ASN A 416 -159.13 -106.81 29.14
N ALA A 417 -158.09 -107.65 29.12
CA ALA A 417 -158.24 -109.08 29.40
C ALA A 417 -158.66 -109.37 30.85
N ALA A 418 -158.19 -108.57 31.82
CA ALA A 418 -158.56 -108.72 33.23
C ALA A 418 -160.03 -108.33 33.51
N VAL A 419 -160.59 -107.37 32.78
CA VAL A 419 -161.99 -106.93 32.92
C VAL A 419 -162.97 -107.95 32.32
N GLU A 420 -162.62 -108.56 31.17
CA GLU A 420 -163.50 -109.53 30.50
C GLU A 420 -163.53 -110.90 31.21
N ALA A 421 -162.48 -111.26 31.96
CA ALA A 421 -162.48 -112.48 32.78
C ALA A 421 -163.36 -112.38 34.04
N ALA A 422 -163.77 -111.17 34.44
CA ALA A 422 -164.63 -110.91 35.61
C ALA A 422 -166.12 -110.76 35.25
N ARG A 423 -166.49 -110.98 33.98
CA ARG A 423 -167.84 -110.83 33.42
C ARG A 423 -168.31 -112.12 32.79
#